data_AF-A0A0J9XAR1-F1
#
_entry.id   AF-A0A0J9XAR1-F1
#
_cell.length_a   1.000
_cell.length_b   1.000
_cell.length_c   1.000
_cell.angle_alpha   90.00
_cell.angle_beta   90.00
_cell.angle_gamma   90.00
#
_symmetry.space_group_name_H-M   'P 1'
#
loop_
_entity.id
_entity.type
_entity.pdbx_description
1 polymer ?
#
loop_
_entity_poly.entity_id
_entity_poly.type
_entity_poly.pdbx_seq_one_letter_code
_entity_poly.pdbx_strand_id
1 'polypeptide(L)'
;MVNLKVAVLQLNPRIGRVSANIDNATRVLQSHGFLLNGRPTGRKLDILVLPELAFTGYNFSSTDHIKPYLEPTTSGPSTQWAQDISKKLGCFTLVGYPELHEPTQCIYNSAVMTNSTGSVIANYRKTFLYETDEKWGCSEPPVNNFSDGGMFPLTTVSAGGLNTQVGICMDLNPYKFERPFDDYEFANAAIKNKARLILCPTAWLHPDSPDIDNTLAVGEEKSQALARLLAEQEEGLAKQPSMLTVQYWLQRMFPFLEGKAFDDKPVLFALCNRFGAEGNTVYAGSSSIFELNSRNEKKFRYFGSLGQATEDLLYAEVDLD
;
A
#
# COMPACT_ATOMS: atom_id res chain seq x y z
N MET A 1 5.21 10.58 -24.81
CA MET A 1 4.00 10.05 -24.17
C MET A 1 4.40 9.06 -23.08
N VAL A 2 3.91 9.20 -21.84
CA VAL A 2 4.22 8.32 -20.71
C VAL A 2 3.00 7.44 -20.40
N ASN A 3 2.99 6.25 -21.02
CA ASN A 3 1.95 5.24 -20.81
C ASN A 3 2.49 4.10 -19.94
N LEU A 4 1.94 3.95 -18.73
CA LEU A 4 2.38 3.02 -17.71
C LEU A 4 1.40 1.85 -17.53
N LYS A 5 1.93 0.64 -17.44
CA LYS A 5 1.23 -0.59 -17.10
C LYS A 5 1.43 -0.83 -15.61
N VAL A 6 0.39 -0.63 -14.82
CA VAL A 6 0.47 -0.66 -13.35
C VAL A 6 -0.40 -1.78 -12.82
N ALA A 7 0.12 -2.50 -11.82
CA ALA A 7 -0.62 -3.50 -11.09
C ALA A 7 -0.55 -3.27 -9.58
N VAL A 8 -1.68 -3.47 -8.91
CA VAL A 8 -1.77 -3.60 -7.46
C VAL A 8 -2.17 -5.03 -7.10
N LEU A 9 -1.38 -5.69 -6.24
CA LEU A 9 -1.52 -7.10 -5.90
C LEU A 9 -2.06 -7.25 -4.48
N GLN A 10 -3.36 -7.45 -4.37
CA GLN A 10 -4.06 -7.55 -3.09
C GLN A 10 -3.89 -8.94 -2.48
N LEU A 11 -3.41 -8.98 -1.23
CA LEU A 11 -3.10 -10.21 -0.50
C LEU A 11 -3.85 -10.28 0.84
N ASN A 12 -3.96 -11.48 1.38
CA ASN A 12 -4.37 -11.73 2.76
C ASN A 12 -3.23 -12.41 3.54
N PRO A 13 -2.14 -11.69 3.84
CA PRO A 13 -1.00 -12.26 4.52
C PRO A 13 -1.38 -12.68 5.93
N ARG A 14 -0.89 -13.84 6.37
CA ARG A 14 -1.10 -14.33 7.73
C ARG A 14 0.17 -14.26 8.55
N ILE A 15 0.07 -13.82 9.80
CA ILE A 15 1.18 -13.84 10.75
C ILE A 15 1.77 -15.25 10.85
N GLY A 16 3.11 -15.34 10.83
CA GLY A 16 3.84 -16.60 10.89
C GLY A 16 3.84 -17.45 9.62
N ARG A 17 3.26 -16.95 8.50
CA ARG A 17 3.14 -17.70 7.24
C ARG A 17 3.95 -17.08 6.10
N VAL A 18 5.12 -16.49 6.38
CA VAL A 18 5.94 -15.74 5.41
C VAL A 18 6.13 -16.45 4.07
N SER A 19 6.60 -17.69 4.07
CA SER A 19 6.79 -18.46 2.83
C SER A 19 5.48 -18.65 2.05
N ALA A 20 4.39 -19.00 2.74
CA ALA A 20 3.10 -19.21 2.08
C ALA A 20 2.52 -17.90 1.54
N ASN A 21 2.71 -16.78 2.24
CA ASN A 21 2.31 -15.46 1.77
C ASN A 21 3.07 -15.07 0.49
N ILE A 22 4.38 -15.35 0.43
CA ILE A 22 5.22 -15.16 -0.76
C ILE A 22 4.77 -16.06 -1.92
N ASP A 23 4.50 -17.33 -1.64
CA ASP A 23 4.03 -18.30 -2.64
C ASP A 23 2.68 -17.85 -3.22
N ASN A 24 1.78 -17.34 -2.38
CA ASN A 24 0.49 -16.79 -2.81
C ASN A 24 0.65 -15.60 -3.75
N ALA A 25 1.53 -14.63 -3.43
CA ALA A 25 1.79 -13.51 -4.32
C ALA A 25 2.31 -13.97 -5.70
N THR A 26 3.21 -14.95 -5.70
CA THR A 26 3.73 -15.56 -6.93
C THR A 26 2.64 -16.29 -7.71
N ARG A 27 1.74 -17.00 -7.02
CA ARG A 27 0.59 -17.70 -7.61
C ARG A 27 -0.39 -16.73 -8.27
N VAL A 28 -0.67 -15.57 -7.67
CA VAL A 28 -1.52 -14.53 -8.27
C VAL A 28 -0.89 -13.97 -9.55
N LEU A 29 0.42 -13.70 -9.55
CA LEU A 29 1.12 -13.27 -10.77
C LEU A 29 1.04 -14.34 -11.89
N GLN A 30 1.09 -15.63 -11.52
CA GLN A 30 0.92 -16.74 -12.47
C GLN A 30 -0.51 -16.82 -13.01
N SER A 31 -1.54 -16.68 -12.17
CA SER A 31 -2.94 -16.73 -12.60
C SER A 31 -3.31 -15.57 -13.54
N HIS A 32 -2.62 -14.43 -13.42
CA HIS A 32 -2.73 -13.30 -14.34
C HIS A 32 -1.81 -13.39 -15.56
N GLY A 33 -1.12 -14.50 -15.74
CA GLY A 33 -0.32 -14.77 -16.92
C GLY A 33 0.91 -13.87 -17.03
N PHE A 34 1.45 -13.33 -15.93
CA PHE A 34 2.77 -12.69 -15.93
C PHE A 34 3.89 -13.73 -15.86
N LEU A 35 3.63 -14.85 -15.18
CA LEU A 35 4.56 -15.95 -14.99
C LEU A 35 3.95 -17.27 -15.47
N LEU A 36 4.75 -18.09 -16.15
CA LEU A 36 4.43 -19.48 -16.49
C LEU A 36 5.63 -20.35 -16.11
N ASN A 37 5.42 -21.34 -15.24
CA ASN A 37 6.49 -22.20 -14.70
C ASN A 37 7.69 -21.39 -14.16
N GLY A 38 7.41 -20.28 -13.46
CA GLY A 38 8.42 -19.39 -12.88
C GLY A 38 9.16 -18.48 -13.87
N ARG A 39 8.78 -18.47 -15.15
CA ARG A 39 9.38 -17.63 -16.21
C ARG A 39 8.41 -16.55 -16.69
N PRO A 40 8.89 -15.36 -17.12
CA PRO A 40 8.04 -14.33 -17.68
C PRO A 40 7.37 -14.80 -18.98
N THR A 41 6.10 -14.48 -19.16
CA THR A 41 5.33 -14.80 -20.39
C THR A 41 5.51 -13.77 -21.50
N GLY A 42 6.10 -12.60 -21.17
CA GLY A 42 6.18 -11.44 -22.06
C GLY A 42 5.07 -10.41 -21.86
N ARG A 43 4.03 -10.70 -21.04
CA ARG A 43 3.05 -9.70 -20.62
C ARG A 43 3.76 -8.54 -19.92
N LYS A 44 3.50 -7.31 -20.37
CA LYS A 44 4.20 -6.12 -19.90
C LYS A 44 3.64 -5.64 -18.56
N LEU A 45 4.53 -5.20 -17.69
CA LEU A 45 4.25 -4.56 -16.43
C LEU A 45 5.36 -3.55 -16.18
N ASP A 46 5.02 -2.32 -15.83
CA ASP A 46 5.99 -1.28 -15.51
C ASP A 46 6.11 -1.09 -14.00
N ILE A 47 4.99 -1.14 -13.25
CA ILE A 47 4.97 -0.94 -11.79
C ILE A 47 4.08 -2.00 -11.14
N LEU A 48 4.61 -2.67 -10.12
CA LEU A 48 3.88 -3.58 -9.22
C LEU A 48 3.90 -3.03 -7.79
N VAL A 49 2.73 -2.88 -7.17
CA VAL A 49 2.60 -2.43 -5.79
C VAL A 49 1.97 -3.52 -4.94
N LEU A 50 2.59 -3.83 -3.81
CA LEU A 50 2.09 -4.78 -2.82
C LEU A 50 1.60 -4.04 -1.55
N PRO A 51 0.85 -4.72 -0.67
CA PRO A 51 0.33 -4.12 0.55
C PRO A 51 1.42 -3.77 1.57
N GLU A 52 0.99 -3.07 2.62
CA GLU A 52 1.77 -2.87 3.83
C GLU A 52 2.01 -4.22 4.53
N LEU A 53 3.26 -4.47 4.94
CA LEU A 53 3.69 -5.73 5.57
C LEU A 53 3.21 -6.98 4.78
N ALA A 54 3.47 -6.95 3.47
CA ALA A 54 2.86 -7.81 2.46
C ALA A 54 3.02 -9.32 2.71
N PHE A 55 4.07 -9.73 3.43
CA PHE A 55 4.37 -11.14 3.67
C PHE A 55 4.38 -11.54 5.14
N THR A 56 4.17 -10.61 6.08
CA THR A 56 4.31 -10.91 7.51
C THR A 56 3.00 -10.91 8.26
N GLY A 57 1.93 -10.33 7.70
CA GLY A 57 0.75 -9.94 8.49
C GLY A 57 1.00 -8.59 9.19
N TYR A 58 0.01 -8.04 9.89
CA TYR A 58 0.05 -6.65 10.39
C TYR A 58 -0.24 -6.52 11.88
N ASN A 59 -1.24 -7.23 12.42
CA ASN A 59 -1.72 -7.06 13.79
C ASN A 59 -0.80 -7.72 14.84
N PHE A 60 0.45 -7.25 14.96
CA PHE A 60 1.39 -7.68 15.99
C PHE A 60 1.11 -6.98 17.31
N SER A 61 1.00 -7.78 18.38
CA SER A 61 0.60 -7.31 19.71
C SER A 61 1.73 -6.75 20.56
N SER A 62 2.99 -6.98 20.19
CA SER A 62 4.16 -6.55 20.95
C SER A 62 5.43 -6.60 20.11
N THR A 63 6.50 -5.96 20.60
CA THR A 63 7.84 -6.04 19.99
C THR A 63 8.34 -7.48 19.89
N ASP A 64 8.14 -8.31 20.91
CA ASP A 64 8.55 -9.72 20.88
C ASP A 64 7.77 -10.53 19.84
N HIS A 65 6.52 -10.15 19.57
CA HIS A 65 5.69 -10.82 18.57
C HIS A 65 6.17 -10.52 17.14
N ILE A 66 6.56 -9.28 16.83
CA ILE A 66 7.05 -8.91 15.48
C ILE A 66 8.52 -9.33 15.26
N LYS A 67 9.33 -9.40 16.33
CA LYS A 67 10.79 -9.62 16.29
C LYS A 67 11.26 -10.75 15.35
N PRO A 68 10.60 -11.93 15.28
CA PRO A 68 11.03 -13.01 14.38
C PRO A 68 10.85 -12.71 12.89
N TYR A 69 10.08 -11.67 12.55
CA TYR A 69 9.71 -11.32 11.18
C TYR A 69 10.41 -10.06 10.68
N LEU A 70 11.17 -9.37 11.54
CA LEU A 70 11.92 -8.19 11.16
C LEU A 70 13.00 -8.54 10.13
N GLU A 71 13.04 -7.77 9.05
CA GLU A 71 14.06 -7.91 8.01
C GLU A 71 15.06 -6.76 8.11
N PRO A 72 16.37 -6.99 7.88
CA PRO A 72 17.33 -5.89 7.83
C PRO A 72 16.97 -4.90 6.73
N THR A 73 17.31 -3.62 6.91
CA THR A 73 17.08 -2.56 5.92
C THR A 73 17.45 -3.01 4.51
N THR A 74 16.47 -3.01 3.59
CA THR A 74 16.65 -3.37 2.18
C THR A 74 17.26 -4.75 1.94
N SER A 75 16.97 -5.70 2.84
CA SER A 75 17.38 -7.10 2.74
C SER A 75 16.25 -8.00 3.25
N GLY A 76 16.46 -9.31 3.24
CA GLY A 76 15.49 -10.30 3.73
C GLY A 76 14.49 -10.79 2.68
N PRO A 77 13.55 -11.68 3.10
CA PRO A 77 12.60 -12.34 2.21
C PRO A 77 11.78 -11.40 1.31
N SER A 78 11.29 -10.28 1.85
CA SER A 78 10.46 -9.32 1.11
C SER A 78 11.28 -8.63 0.03
N THR A 79 12.48 -8.16 0.39
CA THR A 79 13.39 -7.53 -0.57
C THR A 79 13.79 -8.52 -1.66
N GLN A 80 14.21 -9.74 -1.29
CA GLN A 80 14.67 -10.75 -2.25
C GLN A 80 13.57 -11.10 -3.26
N TRP A 81 12.33 -11.28 -2.79
CA TRP A 81 11.20 -11.52 -3.68
C TRP A 81 10.98 -10.35 -4.66
N ALA A 82 11.02 -9.11 -4.18
CA ALA A 82 10.86 -7.94 -5.03
C ALA A 82 11.99 -7.81 -6.06
N GLN A 83 13.24 -8.12 -5.71
CA GLN A 83 14.36 -8.10 -6.66
C GLN A 83 14.17 -9.15 -7.76
N ASP A 84 13.77 -10.36 -7.38
CA ASP A 84 13.54 -11.47 -8.31
C ASP A 84 12.39 -11.19 -9.27
N ILE A 85 11.27 -10.68 -8.77
CA ILE A 85 10.10 -10.33 -9.60
C ILE A 85 10.42 -9.18 -10.53
N SER A 86 11.04 -8.11 -10.03
CA SER A 86 11.42 -6.96 -10.85
C SER A 86 12.35 -7.36 -11.99
N LYS A 87 13.36 -8.22 -11.72
CA LYS A 87 14.27 -8.73 -12.75
C LYS A 87 13.58 -9.65 -13.75
N LYS A 88 12.68 -10.54 -13.30
CA LYS A 88 11.96 -11.46 -14.18
C LYS A 88 10.98 -10.73 -15.11
N LEU A 89 10.22 -9.79 -14.56
CA LEU A 89 9.16 -9.08 -15.31
C LEU A 89 9.66 -7.80 -15.98
N GLY A 90 10.87 -7.33 -15.64
CA GLY A 90 11.43 -6.08 -16.14
C GLY A 90 10.69 -4.84 -15.63
N CYS A 91 10.16 -4.89 -14.41
CA CYS A 91 9.29 -3.87 -13.83
C CYS A 91 9.88 -3.27 -12.55
N PHE A 92 9.28 -2.20 -12.04
CA PHE A 92 9.50 -1.70 -10.69
C PHE A 92 8.57 -2.42 -9.72
N THR A 93 9.07 -2.83 -8.55
CA THR A 93 8.25 -3.47 -7.50
C THR A 93 8.39 -2.72 -6.20
N LEU A 94 7.27 -2.34 -5.59
CA LEU A 94 7.18 -1.74 -4.26
C LEU A 94 6.52 -2.74 -3.30
N VAL A 95 7.21 -3.12 -2.23
CA VAL A 95 6.71 -4.08 -1.23
C VAL A 95 6.87 -3.57 0.20
N GLY A 96 5.78 -3.63 0.98
CA GLY A 96 5.79 -3.29 2.40
C GLY A 96 6.37 -4.42 3.26
N TYR A 97 7.21 -4.11 4.23
CA TYR A 97 7.88 -5.08 5.11
C TYR A 97 8.22 -4.45 6.47
N PRO A 98 8.34 -5.25 7.54
CA PRO A 98 8.78 -4.76 8.84
C PRO A 98 10.32 -4.71 8.89
N GLU A 99 10.87 -3.50 8.97
CA GLU A 99 12.30 -3.22 8.92
C GLU A 99 12.93 -3.19 10.31
N LEU A 100 14.09 -3.84 10.46
CA LEU A 100 15.05 -3.58 11.54
C LEU A 100 16.24 -2.79 10.99
N HIS A 101 16.38 -1.55 11.44
CA HIS A 101 17.56 -0.74 11.12
C HIS A 101 18.69 -1.09 12.09
N GLU A 102 19.53 -2.06 11.70
CA GLU A 102 20.60 -2.61 12.55
C GLU A 102 21.49 -1.55 13.23
N PRO A 103 21.89 -0.44 12.57
CA PRO A 103 22.75 0.56 13.22
C PRO A 103 22.13 1.23 14.45
N THR A 104 20.80 1.44 14.46
CA THR A 104 20.10 2.11 15.56
C THR A 104 19.20 1.19 16.37
N GLN A 105 19.02 -0.06 15.92
CA GLN A 105 18.05 -1.02 16.47
C GLN A 105 16.60 -0.53 16.45
N CYS A 106 16.30 0.51 15.65
CA CYS A 106 14.94 0.99 15.48
C CYS A 106 14.18 0.06 14.54
N ILE A 107 12.91 -0.17 14.88
CA ILE A 107 11.98 -0.94 14.05
C ILE A 107 11.14 0.05 13.25
N TYR A 108 10.95 -0.19 11.97
CA TYR A 108 10.13 0.65 11.11
C TYR A 108 9.10 -0.17 10.33
N ASN A 109 7.98 0.45 10.04
CA ASN A 109 7.06 0.01 9.00
C ASN A 109 7.54 0.60 7.68
N SER A 110 8.01 -0.23 6.76
CA SER A 110 8.77 0.24 5.60
C SER A 110 8.24 -0.31 4.29
N ALA A 111 8.61 0.34 3.20
CA ALA A 111 8.38 -0.14 1.85
C ALA A 111 9.67 -0.01 1.02
N VAL A 112 10.15 -1.13 0.48
CA VAL A 112 11.33 -1.17 -0.39
C VAL A 112 10.91 -1.17 -1.84
N MET A 113 11.59 -0.37 -2.67
CA MET A 113 11.37 -0.33 -4.11
C MET A 113 12.58 -0.87 -4.87
N THR A 114 12.32 -1.75 -5.83
CA THR A 114 13.33 -2.29 -6.74
C THR A 114 13.02 -1.88 -8.19
N ASN A 115 14.06 -1.74 -9.02
CA ASN A 115 13.92 -1.43 -10.45
C ASN A 115 13.95 -2.70 -11.31
N SER A 116 13.78 -2.53 -12.62
CA SER A 116 13.79 -3.61 -13.61
C SER A 116 15.07 -4.46 -13.67
N THR A 117 16.19 -4.01 -13.07
CA THR A 117 17.41 -4.82 -12.94
C THR A 117 17.45 -5.65 -11.66
N GLY A 118 16.46 -5.50 -10.79
CA GLY A 118 16.43 -6.08 -9.44
C GLY A 118 17.27 -5.30 -8.43
N SER A 119 17.69 -4.07 -8.73
CA SER A 119 18.43 -3.23 -7.80
C SER A 119 17.45 -2.49 -6.89
N VAL A 120 17.75 -2.42 -5.59
CA VAL A 120 17.02 -1.54 -4.67
C VAL A 120 17.36 -0.10 -5.01
N ILE A 121 16.34 0.73 -5.18
CA ILE A 121 16.48 2.15 -5.54
C ILE A 121 15.89 3.07 -4.47
N ALA A 122 15.15 2.52 -3.51
CA ALA A 122 14.57 3.25 -2.41
C ALA A 122 14.12 2.37 -1.26
N ASN A 123 14.07 2.96 -0.06
CA ASN A 123 13.43 2.46 1.14
C ASN A 123 12.67 3.60 1.80
N TYR A 124 11.34 3.51 1.85
CA TYR A 124 10.47 4.46 2.51
C TYR A 124 10.08 3.91 3.89
N ARG A 125 9.99 4.79 4.90
CA ARG A 125 9.51 4.46 6.25
C ARG A 125 8.23 5.24 6.51
N LYS A 126 7.20 4.55 7.01
CA LYS A 126 5.89 5.11 7.37
C LYS A 126 6.09 6.32 8.28
N THR A 127 5.48 7.44 7.91
CA THR A 127 5.71 8.73 8.56
C THR A 127 4.73 8.97 9.70
N PHE A 128 3.47 8.61 9.50
CA PHE A 128 2.40 8.66 10.49
C PHE A 128 2.07 7.24 10.94
N LEU A 129 2.27 6.95 12.22
CA LEU A 129 1.99 5.64 12.79
C LEU A 129 0.50 5.49 13.13
N TYR A 130 0.00 4.27 12.99
CA TYR A 130 -1.27 3.84 13.57
C TYR A 130 -1.01 3.17 14.92
N GLU A 131 -2.02 3.06 15.78
CA GLU A 131 -1.88 2.46 17.12
C GLU A 131 -1.28 1.05 17.11
N THR A 132 -1.55 0.26 16.07
CA THR A 132 -0.93 -1.07 15.92
C THR A 132 0.58 -0.97 15.71
N ASP A 133 1.06 0.02 14.96
CA ASP A 133 2.49 0.24 14.75
C ASP A 133 3.21 0.54 16.07
N GLU A 134 2.59 1.34 16.92
CA GLU A 134 3.12 1.69 18.25
C GLU A 134 3.22 0.47 19.18
N LYS A 135 2.24 -0.44 19.15
CA LYS A 135 2.21 -1.65 20.00
C LYS A 135 3.45 -2.54 19.80
N TRP A 136 3.94 -2.65 18.58
CA TRP A 136 5.12 -3.48 18.29
C TRP A 136 6.44 -2.70 18.28
N GLY A 137 6.43 -1.43 18.70
CA GLY A 137 7.62 -0.62 18.88
C GLY A 137 8.13 0.03 17.59
N CYS A 138 7.24 0.32 16.63
CA CYS A 138 7.60 1.08 15.45
C CYS A 138 8.06 2.49 15.82
N SER A 139 9.12 2.95 15.19
CA SER A 139 9.54 4.34 15.21
C SER A 139 8.99 5.10 14.01
N GLU A 140 8.68 6.37 14.22
CA GLU A 140 8.60 7.34 13.14
C GLU A 140 10.01 7.66 12.61
N PRO A 141 10.18 8.02 11.33
CA PRO A 141 11.46 8.45 10.81
C PRO A 141 11.93 9.77 11.47
N PRO A 142 13.24 9.98 11.63
CA PRO A 142 13.81 11.11 12.38
C PRO A 142 13.59 12.50 11.74
N VAL A 143 12.89 12.60 10.61
CA VAL A 143 12.69 13.85 9.84
C VAL A 143 11.39 14.58 10.26
N ASN A 144 10.72 14.10 11.30
CA ASN A 144 9.39 14.53 11.72
C ASN A 144 9.36 15.84 12.54
N ASN A 145 9.92 16.92 12.00
CA ASN A 145 9.64 18.28 12.51
C ASN A 145 8.36 18.80 11.84
N PHE A 146 7.20 18.38 12.35
CA PHE A 146 5.88 18.80 11.85
C PHE A 146 5.56 20.28 12.11
N SER A 147 6.34 20.96 12.95
CA SER A 147 6.19 22.38 13.27
C SER A 147 6.37 23.32 12.07
N ASP A 148 7.06 22.89 11.00
CA ASP A 148 7.28 23.66 9.77
C ASP A 148 6.57 23.05 8.53
N GLY A 149 5.48 22.30 8.75
CA GLY A 149 4.71 21.64 7.67
C GLY A 149 5.36 20.35 7.19
N GLY A 150 5.80 19.52 8.14
CA GLY A 150 6.50 18.23 8.01
C GLY A 150 6.60 17.63 6.61
N MET A 151 7.82 17.46 6.14
CA MET A 151 8.05 16.87 4.82
C MET A 151 7.98 15.35 4.89
N PHE A 152 6.92 14.78 4.31
CA PHE A 152 6.96 13.39 3.86
C PHE A 152 8.17 13.22 2.92
N PRO A 153 9.09 12.29 3.20
CA PRO A 153 10.30 12.17 2.43
C PRO A 153 9.95 11.76 1.00
N LEU A 154 10.34 12.60 0.03
CA LEU A 154 10.28 12.23 -1.37
C LEU A 154 11.16 11.00 -1.56
N THR A 155 10.54 9.92 -2.02
CA THR A 155 11.29 8.75 -2.46
C THR A 155 11.58 8.97 -3.93
N THR A 156 12.63 9.72 -4.27
CA THR A 156 12.97 10.07 -5.67
C THR A 156 13.40 8.83 -6.44
N VAL A 157 12.43 7.99 -6.79
CA VAL A 157 12.59 6.90 -7.73
C VAL A 157 12.07 7.41 -9.05
N SER A 158 12.98 7.64 -9.98
CA SER A 158 12.63 7.79 -11.39
C SER A 158 12.17 6.44 -11.94
N ALA A 159 10.95 6.02 -11.61
CA ALA A 159 10.26 4.97 -12.35
C ALA A 159 9.90 5.55 -13.71
N GLY A 160 10.77 5.36 -14.70
CA GLY A 160 10.63 5.96 -16.03
C GLY A 160 10.82 7.49 -16.08
N GLY A 161 11.61 8.09 -15.18
CA GLY A 161 11.88 9.53 -15.17
C GLY A 161 10.89 10.37 -14.34
N LEU A 162 9.92 9.73 -13.67
CA LEU A 162 8.87 10.41 -12.93
C LEU A 162 9.16 10.50 -11.43
N ASN A 163 8.85 11.64 -10.82
CA ASN A 163 8.91 11.78 -9.36
C ASN A 163 7.85 10.90 -8.69
N THR A 164 8.29 10.06 -7.76
CA THR A 164 7.43 9.11 -7.05
C THR A 164 7.31 9.51 -5.57
N GLN A 165 6.10 9.58 -5.05
CA GLN A 165 5.85 9.69 -3.62
C GLN A 165 5.27 8.37 -3.12
N VAL A 166 5.88 7.83 -2.07
CA VAL A 166 5.37 6.67 -1.34
C VAL A 166 4.73 7.15 -0.06
N GLY A 167 3.61 6.55 0.33
CA GLY A 167 2.98 6.74 1.63
C GLY A 167 2.32 5.44 2.06
N ILE A 168 2.49 5.06 3.32
CA ILE A 168 1.97 3.81 3.88
C ILE A 168 0.75 4.11 4.73
N CYS A 169 -0.41 3.61 4.29
CA CYS A 169 -1.69 3.65 5.01
C CYS A 169 -1.99 4.98 5.74
N MET A 170 -1.70 5.02 7.03
CA MET A 170 -1.97 6.13 7.95
C MET A 170 -1.31 7.46 7.51
N ASP A 171 -0.29 7.42 6.64
CA ASP A 171 0.27 8.63 6.02
C ASP A 171 -0.79 9.49 5.31
N LEU A 172 -1.88 8.89 4.79
CA LEU A 172 -2.95 9.65 4.15
C LEU A 172 -3.84 10.41 5.15
N ASN A 173 -3.87 10.00 6.41
CA ASN A 173 -4.75 10.57 7.42
C ASN A 173 -4.16 11.83 8.05
N PRO A 174 -4.98 12.66 8.71
CA PRO A 174 -4.46 13.71 9.57
C PRO A 174 -3.56 13.11 10.65
N TYR A 175 -2.45 13.79 10.97
CA TYR A 175 -1.48 13.29 11.93
C TYR A 175 -2.16 12.93 13.26
N LYS A 176 -1.98 11.68 13.71
CA LYS A 176 -2.59 11.08 14.91
C LYS A 176 -4.12 11.13 14.98
N PHE A 177 -4.80 11.41 13.87
CA PHE A 177 -6.22 11.79 13.84
C PHE A 177 -6.57 13.04 14.66
N GLU A 178 -5.57 13.88 15.01
CA GLU A 178 -5.74 15.08 15.82
C GLU A 178 -5.68 16.37 14.98
N ARG A 179 -4.95 16.33 13.85
CA ARG A 179 -4.85 17.47 12.94
C ARG A 179 -6.18 17.72 12.20
N PRO A 180 -6.45 18.98 11.79
CA PRO A 180 -7.59 19.30 10.94
C PRO A 180 -7.67 18.40 9.72
N PHE A 181 -8.88 17.94 9.38
CA PHE A 181 -9.08 17.04 8.25
C PHE A 181 -8.63 17.67 6.92
N ASP A 182 -8.76 18.98 6.78
CA ASP A 182 -8.41 19.74 5.59
C ASP A 182 -6.92 20.14 5.49
N ASP A 183 -6.06 19.66 6.40
CA ASP A 183 -4.61 19.85 6.29
C ASP A 183 -3.99 19.08 5.11
N TYR A 184 -4.59 17.94 4.73
CA TYR A 184 -4.18 17.08 3.60
C TYR A 184 -2.66 16.90 3.49
N GLU A 185 -1.99 16.60 4.60
CA GLU A 185 -0.53 16.72 4.75
C GLU A 185 0.23 15.95 3.66
N PHE A 186 -0.16 14.70 3.43
CA PHE A 186 0.46 13.83 2.42
C PHE A 186 0.23 14.32 0.99
N ALA A 187 -1.00 14.71 0.63
CA ALA A 187 -1.32 15.18 -0.70
C ALA A 187 -0.60 16.51 -1.01
N ASN A 188 -0.55 17.42 -0.05
CA ASN A 188 0.18 18.69 -0.16
C ASN A 188 1.69 18.47 -0.27
N ALA A 189 2.25 17.50 0.47
CA ALA A 189 3.64 17.10 0.31
C ALA A 189 3.92 16.52 -1.10
N ALA A 190 3.03 15.68 -1.63
CA ALA A 190 3.14 15.14 -2.99
C ALA A 190 3.13 16.23 -4.06
N ILE A 191 2.28 17.25 -3.91
CA ILE A 191 2.27 18.43 -4.78
C ILE A 191 3.59 19.19 -4.68
N LYS A 192 4.05 19.50 -3.46
CA LYS A 192 5.32 20.23 -3.22
C LYS A 192 6.52 19.48 -3.82
N ASN A 193 6.50 18.16 -3.71
CA ASN A 193 7.52 17.26 -4.25
C ASN A 193 7.38 17.01 -5.77
N LYS A 194 6.35 17.60 -6.41
CA LYS A 194 6.08 17.48 -7.85
C LYS A 194 5.86 16.02 -8.27
N ALA A 195 5.25 15.23 -7.40
CA ALA A 195 5.01 13.81 -7.64
C ALA A 195 4.12 13.62 -8.86
N ARG A 196 4.51 12.70 -9.74
CA ARG A 196 3.74 12.21 -10.88
C ARG A 196 3.23 10.80 -10.66
N LEU A 197 3.83 10.08 -9.71
CA LEU A 197 3.41 8.77 -9.22
C LEU A 197 3.21 8.83 -7.70
N ILE A 198 2.08 8.33 -7.22
CA ILE A 198 1.77 8.20 -5.80
C ILE A 198 1.41 6.73 -5.55
N LEU A 199 2.25 6.03 -4.80
CA LEU A 199 2.14 4.58 -4.59
C LEU A 199 1.96 4.30 -3.09
N CYS A 200 0.88 3.61 -2.75
CA CYS A 200 0.48 3.42 -1.35
C CYS A 200 0.27 1.95 -0.98
N PRO A 201 1.27 1.29 -0.38
CA PRO A 201 1.06 0.05 0.38
C PRO A 201 0.17 0.34 1.59
N THR A 202 -0.87 -0.46 1.82
CA THR A 202 -1.80 -0.22 2.93
C THR A 202 -2.26 -1.50 3.62
N ALA A 203 -2.54 -1.38 4.92
CA ALA A 203 -3.30 -2.31 5.77
C ALA A 203 -4.51 -1.61 6.39
N TRP A 204 -5.35 -1.05 5.52
CA TRP A 204 -6.48 -0.22 5.90
C TRP A 204 -7.69 -1.06 6.37
N LEU A 205 -8.27 -0.65 7.49
CA LEU A 205 -9.38 -1.34 8.13
C LEU A 205 -10.70 -1.16 7.36
N HIS A 206 -11.54 -2.19 7.38
CA HIS A 206 -12.93 -2.08 6.98
C HIS A 206 -13.67 -1.12 7.92
N PRO A 207 -14.60 -0.26 7.45
CA PRO A 207 -15.33 0.68 8.31
C PRO A 207 -16.05 0.02 9.49
N ASP A 208 -16.55 -1.21 9.28
CA ASP A 208 -17.21 -2.01 10.31
C ASP A 208 -16.24 -2.93 11.10
N SER A 209 -14.92 -2.70 11.01
CA SER A 209 -13.94 -3.47 11.79
C SER A 209 -14.19 -3.29 13.29
N PRO A 210 -14.33 -4.36 14.08
CA PRO A 210 -14.63 -4.27 15.51
C PRO A 210 -13.65 -3.41 16.33
N ASP A 211 -12.38 -3.28 15.91
CA ASP A 211 -11.40 -2.42 16.60
C ASP A 211 -11.73 -0.93 16.53
N ILE A 212 -12.55 -0.51 15.57
CA ILE A 212 -12.93 0.89 15.42
C ILE A 212 -13.94 1.28 16.51
N ASP A 213 -14.71 0.33 17.02
CA ASP A 213 -15.71 0.54 18.07
C ASP A 213 -15.34 -0.26 19.34
N ASN A 214 -14.67 0.42 20.28
CA ASN A 214 -14.13 -0.11 21.54
C ASN A 214 -15.16 -0.70 22.53
N THR A 215 -16.40 -0.95 22.11
CA THR A 215 -17.52 -1.25 23.02
C THR A 215 -17.75 -2.74 23.31
N LEU A 216 -17.04 -3.70 22.70
CA LEU A 216 -17.42 -5.11 22.81
C LEU A 216 -16.23 -6.07 23.02
N ALA A 217 -16.24 -6.75 24.18
CA ALA A 217 -15.37 -7.88 24.55
C ALA A 217 -15.57 -9.16 23.69
N VAL A 218 -16.18 -9.04 22.50
CA VAL A 218 -16.54 -10.12 21.57
C VAL A 218 -15.87 -9.91 20.20
N GLY A 219 -14.81 -9.10 20.14
CA GLY A 219 -14.22 -8.59 18.90
C GLY A 219 -13.76 -9.67 17.91
N GLU A 220 -13.17 -10.76 18.39
CA GLU A 220 -12.51 -11.73 17.50
C GLU A 220 -13.54 -12.59 16.76
N GLU A 221 -14.52 -13.11 17.48
CA GLU A 221 -15.64 -13.85 16.88
C GLU A 221 -16.42 -12.97 15.90
N LYS A 222 -16.62 -11.69 16.22
CA LYS A 222 -17.27 -10.71 15.33
C LYS A 222 -16.45 -10.42 14.08
N SER A 223 -15.13 -10.33 14.20
CA SER A 223 -14.23 -10.08 13.08
C SER A 223 -14.16 -11.27 12.14
N GLN A 224 -14.07 -12.48 12.70
CA GLN A 224 -14.15 -13.69 11.93
C GLN A 224 -15.54 -13.85 11.30
N ALA A 225 -16.61 -13.49 12.00
CA ALA A 225 -17.96 -13.49 11.45
C ALA A 225 -18.13 -12.47 10.32
N LEU A 226 -17.60 -11.25 10.46
CA LEU A 226 -17.62 -10.23 9.41
C LEU A 226 -16.75 -10.65 8.22
N ALA A 227 -15.56 -11.18 8.45
CA ALA A 227 -14.70 -11.69 7.39
C ALA A 227 -15.33 -12.88 6.65
N ARG A 228 -15.98 -13.80 7.39
CA ARG A 228 -16.80 -14.87 6.81
C ARG A 228 -17.97 -14.30 6.04
N LEU A 229 -18.72 -13.35 6.59
CA LEU A 229 -19.84 -12.68 5.92
C LEU A 229 -19.40 -12.04 4.60
N LEU A 230 -18.29 -11.30 4.62
CA LEU A 230 -17.72 -10.67 3.43
C LEU A 230 -17.25 -11.70 2.41
N ALA A 231 -16.88 -12.91 2.82
CA ALA A 231 -16.46 -14.01 1.94
C ALA A 231 -17.62 -14.93 1.49
N GLU A 232 -18.67 -15.06 2.29
CA GLU A 232 -19.77 -16.03 2.16
C GLU A 232 -21.08 -15.41 1.65
N GLN A 233 -21.34 -14.12 1.89
CA GLN A 233 -22.46 -13.45 1.23
C GLN A 233 -22.22 -13.51 -0.27
N GLU A 234 -23.23 -14.02 -0.99
CA GLU A 234 -23.27 -14.32 -2.43
C GLU A 234 -22.18 -13.59 -3.22
N GLU A 235 -21.45 -14.32 -4.08
CA GLU A 235 -20.25 -13.92 -4.84
C GLU A 235 -20.09 -12.42 -5.24
N GLY A 236 -21.17 -11.65 -5.33
CA GLY A 236 -21.20 -10.21 -5.43
C GLY A 236 -20.45 -9.42 -4.35
N LEU A 237 -20.71 -9.56 -3.04
CA LEU A 237 -20.17 -8.59 -2.06
C LEU A 237 -18.65 -8.76 -1.84
N ALA A 238 -18.17 -10.00 -1.80
CA ALA A 238 -16.74 -10.32 -1.71
C ALA A 238 -15.91 -9.67 -2.84
N LYS A 239 -16.48 -9.70 -4.06
CA LYS A 239 -15.88 -9.17 -5.29
C LYS A 239 -16.14 -7.67 -5.48
N GLN A 240 -17.02 -7.06 -4.69
CA GLN A 240 -17.29 -5.63 -4.72
C GLN A 240 -16.36 -4.87 -3.76
N PRO A 241 -15.87 -3.69 -4.16
CA PRO A 241 -15.08 -2.84 -3.27
C PRO A 241 -15.95 -2.16 -2.20
N SER A 242 -15.33 -1.81 -1.08
CA SER A 242 -15.87 -0.86 -0.09
C SER A 242 -15.80 0.54 -0.68
N MET A 243 -16.88 1.00 -1.29
CA MET A 243 -16.90 2.33 -1.90
C MET A 243 -16.72 3.46 -0.88
N LEU A 244 -17.10 3.25 0.39
CA LEU A 244 -16.81 4.19 1.47
C LEU A 244 -15.30 4.37 1.66
N THR A 245 -14.54 3.27 1.70
CA THR A 245 -13.08 3.31 1.83
C THR A 245 -12.43 3.94 0.58
N VAL A 246 -12.87 3.53 -0.61
CA VAL A 246 -12.35 4.04 -1.90
C VAL A 246 -12.58 5.56 -2.02
N GLN A 247 -13.77 6.05 -1.65
CA GLN A 247 -14.09 7.47 -1.64
C GLN A 247 -13.29 8.24 -0.60
N TYR A 248 -13.09 7.66 0.59
CA TYR A 248 -12.27 8.27 1.64
C TYR A 248 -10.84 8.50 1.15
N TRP A 249 -10.20 7.50 0.53
CA TRP A 249 -8.85 7.66 -0.03
C TRP A 249 -8.78 8.76 -1.09
N LEU A 250 -9.77 8.81 -1.98
CA LEU A 250 -9.86 9.87 -2.98
C LEU A 250 -10.04 11.25 -2.33
N GLN A 251 -10.84 11.34 -1.27
CA GLN A 251 -11.05 12.56 -0.49
C GLN A 251 -9.77 13.01 0.22
N ARG A 252 -8.93 12.10 0.71
CA ARG A 252 -7.61 12.46 1.27
C ARG A 252 -6.65 13.07 0.23
N MET A 253 -6.94 12.88 -1.05
CA MET A 253 -6.22 13.48 -2.18
C MET A 253 -6.92 14.71 -2.77
N PHE A 254 -7.85 15.34 -2.02
CA PHE A 254 -8.63 16.49 -2.46
C PHE A 254 -7.81 17.63 -3.10
N PRO A 255 -6.61 18.00 -2.61
CA PRO A 255 -5.79 19.02 -3.27
C PRO A 255 -5.53 18.78 -4.78
N PHE A 256 -5.40 17.52 -5.21
CA PHE A 256 -5.26 17.19 -6.64
C PHE A 256 -6.57 17.33 -7.42
N LEU A 257 -7.72 17.15 -6.75
CA LEU A 257 -9.05 17.33 -7.34
C LEU A 257 -9.37 18.82 -7.55
N GLU A 258 -8.72 19.70 -6.80
CA GLU A 258 -8.75 21.16 -7.03
C GLU A 258 -7.82 21.60 -8.17
N GLY A 259 -7.09 20.67 -8.80
CA GLY A 259 -6.17 20.95 -9.89
C GLY A 259 -4.82 21.50 -9.45
N LYS A 260 -4.40 21.28 -8.20
CA LYS A 260 -3.14 21.82 -7.65
C LYS A 260 -1.89 21.01 -8.02
N ALA A 261 -1.94 20.11 -9.01
CA ALA A 261 -0.78 19.28 -9.34
C ALA A 261 0.32 20.08 -10.05
N PHE A 262 1.54 19.57 -10.03
CA PHE A 262 2.66 20.19 -10.72
C PHE A 262 2.49 20.17 -12.25
N ASP A 263 2.79 21.30 -12.90
CA ASP A 263 2.65 21.54 -14.34
C ASP A 263 1.24 21.25 -14.91
N ASP A 264 0.20 21.23 -14.08
CA ASP A 264 -1.17 20.82 -14.46
C ASP A 264 -1.24 19.43 -15.12
N LYS A 265 -0.26 18.55 -14.85
CA LYS A 265 -0.21 17.22 -15.47
C LYS A 265 -0.97 16.17 -14.66
N PRO A 266 -1.45 15.09 -15.31
CA PRO A 266 -2.07 13.97 -14.60
C PRO A 266 -1.07 13.26 -13.67
N VAL A 267 -1.57 12.69 -12.58
CA VAL A 267 -0.78 11.98 -11.56
C VAL A 267 -1.39 10.60 -11.32
N LEU A 268 -0.58 9.55 -11.40
CA LEU A 268 -1.03 8.21 -11.01
C LEU A 268 -1.16 8.14 -9.49
N PHE A 269 -2.27 7.60 -8.99
CA PHE A 269 -2.45 7.25 -7.60
C PHE A 269 -2.91 5.81 -7.47
N ALA A 270 -2.04 4.94 -6.95
CA ALA A 270 -2.30 3.51 -6.81
C ALA A 270 -2.20 3.10 -5.34
N LEU A 271 -3.28 2.53 -4.79
CA LEU A 271 -3.30 1.95 -3.46
C LEU A 271 -3.42 0.44 -3.55
N CYS A 272 -2.53 -0.25 -2.84
CA CYS A 272 -2.58 -1.69 -2.66
C CYS A 272 -2.91 -1.98 -1.20
N ASN A 273 -4.13 -2.38 -0.93
CA ASN A 273 -4.59 -2.74 0.40
C ASN A 273 -4.65 -4.25 0.55
N ARG A 274 -4.28 -4.74 1.72
CA ARG A 274 -4.57 -6.13 2.07
C ARG A 274 -6.07 -6.31 2.36
N PHE A 275 -6.50 -7.55 2.39
CA PHE A 275 -7.82 -7.94 2.89
C PHE A 275 -7.70 -9.02 3.96
N GLY A 276 -8.85 -9.46 4.47
CA GLY A 276 -8.96 -10.54 5.45
C GLY A 276 -9.04 -9.98 6.86
N ALA A 277 -8.71 -10.81 7.85
CA ALA A 277 -8.86 -10.44 9.26
C ALA A 277 -7.75 -11.02 10.14
N GLU A 278 -7.30 -10.28 11.15
CA GLU A 278 -6.31 -10.71 12.14
C GLU A 278 -6.78 -10.32 13.54
N GLY A 279 -7.11 -11.32 14.38
CA GLY A 279 -7.73 -11.06 15.68
C GLY A 279 -9.05 -10.31 15.52
N ASN A 280 -9.14 -9.12 16.12
CA ASN A 280 -10.32 -8.26 16.08
C ASN A 280 -10.37 -7.35 14.83
N THR A 281 -9.35 -7.43 13.98
CA THR A 281 -9.17 -6.50 12.87
C THR A 281 -9.62 -7.10 11.56
N VAL A 282 -10.46 -6.37 10.81
CA VAL A 282 -10.87 -6.69 9.44
C VAL A 282 -10.34 -5.62 8.49
N TYR A 283 -9.68 -6.03 7.41
CA TYR A 283 -9.12 -5.13 6.41
C TYR A 283 -10.05 -4.99 5.20
N ALA A 284 -10.10 -3.79 4.63
CA ALA A 284 -11.11 -3.41 3.64
C ALA A 284 -10.88 -3.98 2.22
N GLY A 285 -9.72 -4.58 1.93
CA GLY A 285 -9.34 -4.90 0.56
C GLY A 285 -9.48 -3.67 -0.33
N SER A 286 -10.19 -3.78 -1.44
CA SER A 286 -10.55 -2.65 -2.28
C SER A 286 -9.36 -1.93 -2.93
N SER A 287 -8.23 -2.61 -3.12
CA SER A 287 -7.05 -2.04 -3.81
C SER A 287 -7.45 -1.33 -5.10
N SER A 288 -6.97 -0.12 -5.34
CA SER A 288 -7.55 0.83 -6.29
C SER A 288 -6.50 1.57 -7.12
N ILE A 289 -6.84 1.90 -8.36
CA ILE A 289 -6.00 2.73 -9.25
C ILE A 289 -6.80 3.92 -9.76
N PHE A 290 -6.21 5.11 -9.62
CA PHE A 290 -6.75 6.39 -10.07
C PHE A 290 -5.71 7.16 -10.89
N GLU A 291 -6.21 8.05 -11.74
CA GLU A 291 -5.47 9.19 -12.26
C GLU A 291 -6.07 10.44 -11.62
N LEU A 292 -5.25 11.19 -10.91
CA LEU A 292 -5.58 12.47 -10.28
C LEU A 292 -5.16 13.62 -11.19
N ASN A 293 -5.74 14.80 -10.97
CA ASN A 293 -5.58 15.97 -11.83
C ASN A 293 -5.81 15.63 -13.32
N SER A 294 -6.82 14.79 -13.57
CA SER A 294 -7.22 14.44 -14.93
C SER A 294 -7.71 15.69 -15.66
N ARG A 295 -7.56 15.72 -16.99
CA ARG A 295 -8.02 16.84 -17.84
C ARG A 295 -9.56 16.92 -17.95
N ASN A 296 -10.28 15.95 -17.38
CA ASN A 296 -11.74 15.93 -17.37
C ASN A 296 -12.35 16.86 -16.29
N GLU A 297 -13.66 17.10 -16.37
CA GLU A 297 -14.39 17.99 -15.45
C GLU A 297 -14.28 17.56 -13.98
N LYS A 298 -14.19 16.25 -13.71
CA LYS A 298 -14.10 15.70 -12.36
C LYS A 298 -12.70 15.79 -11.76
N LYS A 299 -11.68 16.16 -12.55
CA LYS A 299 -10.26 16.19 -12.15
C LYS A 299 -9.69 14.85 -11.68
N PHE A 300 -10.39 13.74 -11.91
CA PHE A 300 -9.85 12.40 -11.72
C PHE A 300 -10.47 11.38 -12.69
N ARG A 301 -9.79 10.26 -12.89
CA ARG A 301 -10.29 9.06 -13.56
C ARG A 301 -10.08 7.86 -12.64
N TYR A 302 -11.09 7.02 -12.53
CA TYR A 302 -11.07 5.80 -11.74
C TYR A 302 -10.95 4.60 -12.68
N PHE A 303 -9.87 3.83 -12.54
CA PHE A 303 -9.60 2.66 -13.39
C PHE A 303 -10.25 1.39 -12.83
N GLY A 304 -10.47 1.33 -11.51
CA GLY A 304 -11.14 0.22 -10.85
C GLY A 304 -10.62 -0.03 -9.44
N SER A 305 -11.27 -0.97 -8.78
CA SER A 305 -10.89 -1.52 -7.48
C SER A 305 -11.11 -3.03 -7.47
N LEU A 306 -10.31 -3.74 -6.68
CA LEU A 306 -10.57 -5.13 -6.33
C LEU A 306 -11.69 -5.25 -5.30
N GLY A 307 -12.15 -6.47 -5.05
CA GLY A 307 -13.15 -6.74 -4.02
C GLY A 307 -12.62 -6.52 -2.60
N GLN A 308 -13.52 -6.52 -1.62
CA GLN A 308 -13.18 -6.42 -0.20
C GLN A 308 -12.56 -7.71 0.36
N ALA A 309 -12.80 -8.87 -0.27
CA ALA A 309 -12.41 -10.17 0.26
C ALA A 309 -11.74 -11.10 -0.78
N THR A 310 -11.16 -10.53 -1.83
CA THR A 310 -10.55 -11.30 -2.93
C THR A 310 -9.03 -11.15 -2.96
N GLU A 311 -8.32 -12.29 -3.01
CA GLU A 311 -6.88 -12.31 -3.33
C GLU A 311 -6.71 -12.26 -4.85
N ASP A 312 -6.31 -11.11 -5.36
CA ASP A 312 -6.33 -10.85 -6.79
C ASP A 312 -5.38 -9.70 -7.19
N LEU A 313 -5.29 -9.42 -8.49
CA LEU A 313 -4.47 -8.36 -9.06
C LEU A 313 -5.31 -7.47 -9.97
N LEU A 314 -5.28 -6.16 -9.72
CA LEU A 314 -5.87 -5.16 -10.59
C LEU A 314 -4.76 -4.57 -11.47
N TYR A 315 -4.97 -4.62 -12.78
CA TYR A 315 -4.06 -4.11 -13.80
C TYR A 315 -4.71 -2.97 -14.58
N ALA A 316 -3.98 -1.87 -14.76
CA ALA A 316 -4.44 -0.72 -15.53
C ALA A 316 -3.33 -0.17 -16.43
N GLU A 317 -3.73 0.38 -17.58
CA GLU A 317 -2.86 1.17 -18.45
C GLU A 317 -3.22 2.65 -18.27
N VAL A 318 -2.26 3.44 -17.79
CA VAL A 318 -2.47 4.83 -17.39
C VAL A 318 -1.60 5.74 -18.25
N ASP A 319 -2.24 6.71 -18.91
CA ASP A 319 -1.58 7.72 -19.72
C ASP A 319 -1.37 9.00 -18.89
N LEU A 320 -0.12 9.41 -18.73
CA LEU A 320 0.28 10.55 -17.91
C LEU A 320 0.81 11.73 -18.74
N ASP A 321 0.31 11.95 -19.95
CA ASP A 321 0.62 13.17 -20.72
C ASP A 321 -0.33 14.35 -20.54
#